data_AF-A0A9R0WRF7-F1
#
_entry.id   AF-A0A9R0WRF7-F1
#
_cell.length_a   1.000
_cell.length_b   1.000
_cell.length_c   1.000
_cell.angle_alpha   90.00
_cell.angle_beta   90.00
_cell.angle_gamma   90.00
#
_symmetry.space_group_name_H-M   'P 1'
#
loop_
_entity.id
_entity.type
_entity.pdbx_description
1 polymer ?
#
loop_
_entity_poly.entity_id
_entity_poly.type
_entity_poly.pdbx_seq_one_letter_code
_entity_poly.pdbx_strand_id
1 'polypeptide(L)'
;MLHRVDLKGIQSWSFLGLIHLLIFWDSRGEQTQAPSSPREGEDVAITIGRPKETGPKFGTMMGVFVPCLQNILGIIYYIRFTWIVGMAGIWQSLVLVSFCGACTFLTGLSLSAIATNGAMKGGGPYYLIGRALGPEVGVSIGLCFFLGNAVAGSMYVLGAVETFLDAVPSAGLFQESVTVVNNTLINGTATAGTATISTPSLHDLQVYGVIVTILLCFIVFGGVKIINKVAPAFLIPVLFSLLCIYLGVFIAPRHNAPKGITGLRLTSLRDNWGSEYQRTNNAGVPDPNGSIYWDFNALVGLFFPAVTGIMAGSNRSASLKDTQRSIPIGTLSATLTTTVMYLLSVLLFGALSTREELLTDRLLTATVAWPAPVVIYIGIILSTLGAALQCLTGAPRLLAAIANDDILPVLNYFKVSEGVEPHAATLFTALICIGCVIIGNLDLITPTITMFFLLCYAGVNLSCFLLDLLDAPSWRPRWKYHHWSLSLVGALLCVGTLFASLSFYFFIHYITPELPVALFLNINICNLGIILNFD
;
A
#
# COMPACT_ATOMS: atom_id res chain seq x y z
N MET A 1 -45.92 -31.85 -27.83
CA MET A 1 -45.64 -30.87 -28.91
C MET A 1 -44.90 -29.70 -28.26
N LEU A 2 -43.57 -29.68 -28.26
CA LEU A 2 -42.68 -29.00 -29.25
C LEU A 2 -42.95 -27.48 -29.26
N HIS A 3 -42.05 -26.54 -28.94
CA HIS A 3 -40.57 -26.36 -29.02
C HIS A 3 -40.19 -25.23 -28.02
N ARG A 4 -39.19 -25.28 -27.11
CA ARG A 4 -37.71 -25.20 -27.21
C ARG A 4 -37.17 -23.99 -28.01
N VAL A 5 -36.55 -23.01 -27.32
CA VAL A 5 -35.12 -22.59 -27.47
C VAL A 5 -34.60 -22.03 -26.13
N ASP A 6 -33.42 -22.52 -25.77
CA ASP A 6 -32.55 -22.21 -24.64
C ASP A 6 -31.26 -21.59 -25.24
N LEU A 7 -30.62 -20.63 -24.57
CA LEU A 7 -29.17 -20.40 -24.66
C LEU A 7 -28.64 -19.45 -23.57
N LYS A 8 -27.66 -19.99 -22.85
CA LYS A 8 -26.91 -19.50 -21.67
C LYS A 8 -25.75 -18.56 -22.02
N GLY A 9 -25.24 -17.88 -20.97
CA GLY A 9 -23.86 -17.36 -20.83
C GLY A 9 -23.87 -15.91 -20.34
N ILE A 10 -23.46 -15.55 -19.11
CA ILE A 10 -22.20 -15.84 -18.42
C ILE A 10 -22.48 -15.97 -16.92
N GLN A 11 -22.10 -17.12 -16.36
CA GLN A 11 -22.24 -17.47 -14.95
C GLN A 11 -20.96 -17.02 -14.24
N SER A 12 -21.06 -16.04 -13.33
CA SER A 12 -19.96 -15.69 -12.43
C SER A 12 -19.75 -16.82 -11.44
N TRP A 13 -18.73 -17.65 -11.69
CA TRP A 13 -18.22 -18.55 -10.67
C TRP A 13 -17.46 -17.71 -9.65
N SER A 14 -18.13 -17.29 -8.58
CA SER A 14 -17.45 -16.69 -7.43
C SER A 14 -16.81 -17.82 -6.62
N PHE A 15 -15.47 -17.76 -6.51
CA PHE A 15 -14.63 -18.60 -5.67
C PHE A 15 -15.10 -18.60 -4.19
N LEU A 16 -15.82 -17.56 -3.78
CA LEU A 16 -16.51 -17.42 -2.48
C LEU A 16 -17.66 -18.41 -2.27
N GLY A 17 -18.37 -18.82 -3.32
CA GLY A 17 -19.49 -19.77 -3.21
C GLY A 17 -19.05 -21.19 -2.82
N LEU A 18 -17.85 -21.61 -3.24
CA LEU A 18 -17.27 -22.91 -2.89
C LEU A 18 -16.85 -22.96 -1.42
N ILE A 19 -16.34 -21.83 -0.90
CA ILE A 19 -15.96 -21.67 0.51
C ILE A 19 -17.20 -21.66 1.41
N HIS A 20 -18.29 -21.01 0.98
CA HIS A 20 -19.55 -20.96 1.71
C HIS A 20 -20.23 -22.34 1.85
N LEU A 21 -20.07 -23.23 0.86
CA LEU A 21 -20.56 -24.60 0.92
C LEU A 21 -19.74 -25.49 1.87
N LEU A 22 -18.44 -25.21 2.00
CA LEU A 22 -17.52 -25.96 2.86
C LEU A 22 -17.63 -25.56 4.34
N ILE A 23 -17.92 -24.29 4.64
CA ILE A 23 -18.12 -23.78 6.01
C ILE A 23 -19.47 -24.23 6.60
N PHE A 24 -20.53 -24.35 5.80
CA PHE A 24 -21.83 -24.84 6.29
C PHE A 24 -21.77 -26.32 6.76
N TRP A 25 -20.73 -27.05 6.37
CA TRP A 25 -20.48 -28.42 6.83
C TRP A 25 -19.85 -28.47 8.23
N ASP A 26 -19.20 -27.39 8.67
CA ASP A 26 -18.46 -27.31 9.94
C ASP A 26 -19.37 -27.05 11.16
N SER A 27 -20.53 -26.41 10.97
CA SER A 27 -21.52 -26.19 12.06
C SER A 27 -22.19 -27.47 12.59
N ARG A 28 -21.76 -28.66 12.17
CA ARG A 28 -22.23 -29.96 12.71
C ARG A 28 -21.12 -30.83 13.30
N GLY A 29 -19.87 -30.36 13.39
CA GLY A 29 -18.73 -31.11 13.94
C GLY A 29 -18.43 -30.76 15.40
N GLU A 30 -18.18 -31.78 16.22
CA GLU A 30 -18.01 -31.72 17.67
C GLU A 30 -16.81 -30.88 18.18
N GLN A 31 -16.92 -30.43 19.43
CA GLN A 31 -15.86 -29.77 20.21
C GLN A 31 -14.58 -30.63 20.28
N THR A 32 -13.45 -30.11 19.82
CA THR A 32 -12.13 -30.72 20.06
C THR A 32 -11.31 -29.86 21.04
N GLN A 33 -10.79 -30.51 22.09
CA GLN A 33 -10.02 -29.95 23.21
C GLN A 33 -8.79 -29.11 22.79
N ALA A 34 -8.54 -28.05 23.57
CA ALA A 34 -7.37 -27.17 23.47
C ALA A 34 -6.03 -27.88 23.74
N PRO A 35 -4.96 -27.61 22.97
CA PRO A 35 -3.61 -28.05 23.32
C PRO A 35 -3.03 -27.21 24.47
N SER A 36 -2.39 -27.88 25.42
CA SER A 36 -1.75 -27.35 26.62
C SER A 36 -0.50 -26.49 26.31
N SER A 37 -0.30 -25.42 27.10
CA SER A 37 0.86 -24.52 27.00
C SER A 37 2.19 -25.22 27.33
N PRO A 38 3.32 -24.88 26.67
CA PRO A 38 4.63 -25.21 27.21
C PRO A 38 4.95 -24.25 28.37
N ARG A 39 4.97 -24.79 29.59
CA ARG A 39 5.45 -24.11 30.81
C ARG A 39 6.94 -23.80 30.70
N GLU A 40 7.35 -22.73 31.40
CA GLU A 40 8.73 -22.38 31.71
C GLU A 40 9.55 -23.56 32.24
N GLY A 41 10.81 -23.65 31.80
CA GLY A 41 11.83 -24.51 32.41
C GLY A 41 12.49 -25.52 31.46
N GLU A 42 13.22 -25.03 30.45
CA GLU A 42 14.32 -25.81 29.87
C GLU A 42 15.63 -25.04 30.07
N ASP A 43 16.40 -25.49 31.07
CA ASP A 43 17.82 -25.21 31.18
C ASP A 43 18.51 -25.76 29.93
N VAL A 44 18.78 -24.87 28.96
CA VAL A 44 19.54 -25.21 27.75
C VAL A 44 20.97 -25.52 28.17
N ALA A 45 21.28 -26.81 28.24
CA ALA A 45 22.64 -27.32 28.25
C ALA A 45 23.43 -26.68 27.10
N ILE A 46 24.60 -26.14 27.43
CA ILE A 46 25.56 -25.50 26.52
C ILE A 46 26.04 -26.56 25.51
N THR A 47 25.28 -26.73 24.43
CA THR A 47 25.80 -27.35 23.22
C THR A 47 26.55 -26.26 22.47
N ILE A 48 27.88 -26.41 22.42
CA ILE A 48 28.79 -25.63 21.58
C ILE A 48 28.45 -25.95 20.12
N GLY A 49 27.34 -25.39 19.63
CA GLY A 49 27.02 -25.32 18.21
C GLY A 49 27.90 -24.24 17.61
N ARG A 50 28.64 -24.58 16.54
CA ARG A 50 29.41 -23.62 15.73
C ARG A 50 28.60 -22.33 15.54
N PRO A 51 29.20 -21.14 15.72
CA PRO A 51 28.52 -19.90 15.38
C PRO A 51 28.12 -20.01 13.92
N LYS A 52 26.81 -20.03 13.64
CA LYS A 52 26.31 -19.84 12.27
C LYS A 52 26.88 -18.50 11.84
N GLU A 53 27.81 -18.48 10.88
CA GLU A 53 28.46 -17.25 10.43
C GLU A 53 27.38 -16.22 10.10
N THR A 54 27.16 -15.28 11.02
CA THR A 54 26.18 -14.24 10.83
C THR A 54 26.81 -13.29 9.84
N GLY A 55 26.32 -13.31 8.60
CA GLY A 55 26.62 -12.27 7.63
C GLY A 55 26.41 -10.88 8.23
N PRO A 56 27.04 -9.84 7.66
CA PRO A 56 27.01 -8.49 8.21
C PRO A 56 25.57 -8.04 8.49
N LYS A 57 25.26 -7.75 9.76
CA LYS A 57 23.96 -7.24 10.18
C LYS A 57 23.78 -5.79 9.73
N PHE A 58 22.56 -5.44 9.30
CA PHE A 58 22.24 -4.09 8.84
C PHE A 58 22.07 -3.12 10.02
N GLY A 59 22.51 -1.87 9.81
CA GLY A 59 22.21 -0.75 10.70
C GLY A 59 20.83 -0.14 10.42
N THR A 60 20.44 0.86 11.21
CA THR A 60 19.12 1.52 11.12
C THR A 60 18.85 2.15 9.76
N MET A 61 19.84 2.82 9.16
CA MET A 61 19.69 3.53 7.89
C MET A 61 19.36 2.57 6.73
N MET A 62 20.25 1.62 6.47
CA MET A 62 20.10 0.66 5.36
C MET A 62 19.08 -0.46 5.64
N GLY A 63 18.88 -0.78 6.93
CA GLY A 63 18.03 -1.89 7.34
C GLY A 63 16.56 -1.51 7.52
N VAL A 64 16.26 -0.25 7.88
CA VAL A 64 14.90 0.20 8.22
C VAL A 64 14.50 1.46 7.45
N PHE A 65 15.24 2.57 7.60
CA PHE A 65 14.88 3.87 7.02
C PHE A 65 14.75 3.79 5.50
N VAL A 66 15.77 3.28 4.82
CA VAL A 66 15.82 3.18 3.35
C VAL A 66 14.70 2.27 2.81
N PRO A 67 14.48 1.05 3.32
CA PRO A 67 13.36 0.22 2.90
C PRO A 67 11.98 0.85 3.16
N CYS A 68 11.79 1.53 4.30
CA CYS A 68 10.56 2.27 4.57
C CYS A 68 10.36 3.40 3.55
N LEU A 69 11.40 4.19 3.30
CA LEU A 69 11.38 5.29 2.34
C LEU A 69 11.00 4.78 0.95
N GLN A 70 11.60 3.68 0.50
CA GLN A 70 11.31 3.07 -0.80
C GLN A 70 9.86 2.59 -0.93
N ASN A 71 9.29 2.00 0.13
CA ASN A 71 7.91 1.48 0.07
C ASN A 71 6.85 2.56 0.29
N ILE A 72 7.19 3.69 0.92
CA ILE A 72 6.30 4.85 1.01
C ILE A 72 6.31 5.64 -0.32
N LEU A 73 7.49 5.80 -0.93
CA LEU A 73 7.67 6.53 -2.20
C LEU A 73 7.27 5.68 -3.40
N GLY A 74 5.97 5.46 -3.54
CA GLY A 74 5.37 4.64 -4.60
C GLY A 74 4.97 5.41 -5.86
N ILE A 75 4.22 4.72 -6.72
CA ILE A 75 3.70 5.24 -8.00
C ILE A 75 2.81 6.48 -7.85
N ILE A 76 2.07 6.59 -6.75
CA ILE A 76 1.12 7.69 -6.51
C ILE A 76 1.84 9.05 -6.51
N TYR A 77 3.05 9.13 -5.94
CA TYR A 77 3.83 10.38 -5.96
C TYR A 77 4.13 10.86 -7.39
N TYR A 78 4.43 9.94 -8.30
CA TYR A 78 4.88 10.29 -9.64
C TYR A 78 3.73 10.59 -10.60
N ILE A 79 2.67 9.78 -10.56
CA ILE A 79 1.60 9.82 -11.57
C ILE A 79 0.35 10.57 -11.08
N ARG A 80 0.00 10.47 -9.80
CA ARG A 80 -1.29 10.95 -9.29
C ARG A 80 -1.18 12.17 -8.40
N PHE A 81 -0.02 12.44 -7.83
CA PHE A 81 0.12 13.50 -6.82
C PHE A 81 -0.13 14.90 -7.39
N THR A 82 0.40 15.21 -8.58
CA THR A 82 0.15 16.50 -9.26
C THR A 82 -1.31 16.69 -9.59
N TRP A 83 -1.96 15.62 -10.06
CA TRP A 83 -3.39 15.59 -10.35
C TRP A 83 -4.26 15.80 -9.09
N ILE A 84 -3.89 15.17 -7.96
CA ILE A 84 -4.54 15.39 -6.65
C ILE A 84 -4.45 16.87 -6.24
N VAL A 85 -3.28 17.50 -6.44
CA VAL A 85 -3.08 18.94 -6.19
C VAL A 85 -3.95 19.80 -7.11
N GLY A 86 -4.11 19.42 -8.38
CA GLY A 86 -5.01 20.10 -9.32
C GLY A 86 -6.48 20.04 -8.89
N MET A 87 -6.98 18.87 -8.48
CA MET A 87 -8.39 18.66 -8.11
C MET A 87 -8.73 19.29 -6.75
N ALA A 88 -7.99 18.94 -5.71
CA ALA A 88 -8.25 19.43 -4.35
C ALA A 88 -7.81 20.88 -4.14
N GLY A 89 -6.89 21.38 -4.98
CA GLY A 89 -6.20 22.65 -4.72
C GLY A 89 -5.21 22.53 -3.55
N ILE A 90 -4.36 23.54 -3.42
CA ILE A 90 -3.24 23.53 -2.45
C ILE A 90 -3.74 23.35 -1.02
N TRP A 91 -4.78 24.10 -0.61
CA TRP A 91 -5.24 24.07 0.78
C TRP A 91 -5.75 22.68 1.20
N GLN A 92 -6.63 22.07 0.40
CA GLN A 92 -7.16 20.76 0.76
C GLN A 92 -6.14 19.63 0.54
N SER A 93 -5.22 19.76 -0.42
CA SER A 93 -4.10 18.81 -0.55
C SER A 93 -3.16 18.86 0.67
N LEU A 94 -2.90 20.03 1.27
CA LEU A 94 -2.14 20.10 2.51
C LEU A 94 -2.86 19.37 3.64
N VAL A 95 -4.17 19.60 3.80
CA VAL A 95 -4.99 18.90 4.80
C VAL A 95 -4.99 17.39 4.55
N LEU A 96 -5.16 16.96 3.30
CA LEU A 96 -5.12 15.56 2.87
C LEU A 96 -3.80 14.88 3.28
N VAL A 97 -2.66 15.49 2.93
CA VAL A 97 -1.33 14.94 3.23
C VAL A 97 -1.08 14.92 4.74
N SER A 98 -1.41 16.01 5.46
CA SER A 98 -1.26 16.07 6.91
C SER A 98 -2.13 15.03 7.62
N PHE A 99 -3.37 14.84 7.17
CA PHE A 99 -4.30 13.87 7.74
C PHE A 99 -3.83 12.43 7.55
N CYS A 100 -3.49 12.05 6.31
CA CYS A 100 -2.97 10.71 6.01
C CYS A 100 -1.61 10.46 6.69
N GLY A 101 -0.74 11.47 6.73
CA GLY A 101 0.55 11.41 7.42
C GLY A 101 0.41 11.27 8.95
N ALA A 102 -0.57 11.94 9.56
CA ALA A 102 -0.86 11.80 10.98
C ALA A 102 -1.34 10.37 11.32
N CYS A 103 -2.20 9.78 10.50
CA CYS A 103 -2.66 8.40 10.67
C CYS A 103 -1.48 7.41 10.71
N THR A 104 -0.56 7.52 9.76
CA THR A 104 0.60 6.61 9.65
C THR A 104 1.67 6.91 10.68
N PHE A 105 1.87 8.17 11.07
CA PHE A 105 2.78 8.56 12.14
C PHE A 105 2.32 8.01 13.50
N LEU A 106 1.04 8.15 13.86
CA LEU A 106 0.48 7.59 15.10
C LEU A 106 0.58 6.07 15.11
N THR A 107 0.29 5.43 13.97
CA THR A 107 0.49 3.98 13.83
C THR A 107 1.96 3.57 13.98
N GLY A 108 2.90 4.40 13.50
CA GLY A 108 4.33 4.21 13.69
C GLY A 108 4.75 4.29 15.16
N LEU A 109 4.10 5.12 15.98
CA LEU A 109 4.32 5.17 17.43
C LEU A 109 3.85 3.88 18.12
N SER A 110 2.64 3.41 17.79
CA SER A 110 2.12 2.13 18.29
C SER A 110 3.01 0.95 17.87
N LEU A 111 3.47 0.93 16.60
CA LEU A 111 4.42 -0.08 16.12
C LEU A 111 5.77 -0.01 16.86
N SER A 112 6.21 1.19 17.23
CA SER A 112 7.43 1.39 18.01
C SER A 112 7.30 0.85 19.44
N ALA A 113 6.12 1.01 20.05
CA ALA A 113 5.81 0.43 21.36
C ALA A 113 5.84 -1.11 21.29
N ILE A 114 5.18 -1.71 20.30
CA ILE A 114 5.24 -3.15 20.00
C ILE A 114 6.70 -3.59 19.82
N ALA A 115 7.47 -2.85 19.02
CA ALA A 115 8.86 -3.19 18.71
C ALA A 115 9.82 -3.11 19.91
N THR A 116 9.42 -2.44 21.00
CA THR A 116 10.20 -2.32 22.23
C THR A 116 9.64 -3.15 23.38
N ASN A 117 8.56 -3.90 23.14
CA ASN A 117 7.96 -4.78 24.13
C ASN A 117 8.69 -6.13 24.19
N GLY A 118 9.32 -6.44 25.33
CA GLY A 118 10.01 -7.71 25.55
C GLY A 118 11.23 -7.96 24.66
N ALA A 119 11.81 -9.17 24.74
CA ALA A 119 12.96 -9.57 23.92
C ALA A 119 12.52 -10.02 22.53
N MET A 120 12.71 -9.19 21.52
CA MET A 120 12.28 -9.51 20.15
C MET A 120 13.35 -10.30 19.41
N LYS A 121 13.05 -11.57 19.10
CA LYS A 121 13.78 -12.34 18.08
C LYS A 121 13.28 -11.88 16.70
N GLY A 122 14.17 -11.71 15.72
CA GLY A 122 13.80 -11.03 14.47
C GLY A 122 13.00 -11.92 13.50
N GLY A 123 11.67 -11.90 13.60
CA GLY A 123 10.75 -12.73 12.79
C GLY A 123 9.83 -11.97 11.82
N GLY A 124 10.11 -10.71 11.50
CA GLY A 124 9.23 -9.88 10.65
C GLY A 124 8.04 -9.26 11.41
N PRO A 125 7.22 -8.42 10.75
CA PRO A 125 6.11 -7.67 11.37
C PRO A 125 5.13 -8.55 12.14
N TYR A 126 4.71 -9.66 11.53
CA TYR A 126 3.74 -10.57 12.16
C TYR A 126 4.27 -11.17 13.45
N TYR A 127 5.53 -11.61 13.47
CA TYR A 127 6.13 -12.11 14.71
C TYR A 127 6.19 -11.02 15.80
N LEU A 128 6.45 -9.76 15.43
CA LEU A 128 6.43 -8.66 16.41
C LEU A 128 5.04 -8.46 16.99
N ILE A 129 4.02 -8.47 16.13
CA ILE A 129 2.62 -8.23 16.48
C ILE A 129 2.05 -9.41 17.28
N GLY A 130 2.13 -10.64 16.76
CA GLY A 130 1.57 -11.83 17.39
C GLY A 130 2.20 -12.15 18.75
N ARG A 131 3.51 -11.90 18.92
CA ARG A 131 4.17 -12.09 20.21
C ARG A 131 3.79 -11.02 21.24
N ALA A 132 3.55 -9.78 20.81
CA ALA A 132 3.23 -8.69 21.72
C ALA A 132 1.75 -8.61 22.07
N LEU A 133 0.86 -8.88 21.11
CA LEU A 133 -0.59 -8.71 21.23
C LEU A 133 -1.35 -10.02 21.47
N GLY A 134 -0.67 -11.15 21.31
CA GLY A 134 -1.31 -12.47 21.31
C GLY A 134 -1.54 -13.01 19.90
N PRO A 135 -1.59 -14.35 19.76
CA PRO A 135 -1.53 -15.00 18.47
C PRO A 135 -2.80 -14.75 17.63
N GLU A 136 -3.98 -14.69 18.25
CA GLU A 136 -5.26 -14.47 17.54
C GLU A 136 -5.37 -13.06 16.93
N VAL A 137 -5.02 -12.03 17.70
CA VAL A 137 -4.94 -10.63 17.23
C VAL A 137 -3.88 -10.51 16.13
N GLY A 138 -2.74 -11.17 16.32
CA GLY A 138 -1.68 -11.26 15.34
C GLY A 138 -2.16 -11.81 14.00
N VAL A 139 -2.89 -12.93 13.99
CA VAL A 139 -3.42 -13.55 12.77
C VAL A 139 -4.37 -12.63 12.02
N SER A 140 -5.30 -11.98 12.73
CA SER A 140 -6.26 -11.09 12.08
C SER A 140 -5.58 -9.87 11.42
N ILE A 141 -4.70 -9.18 12.16
CA ILE A 141 -3.92 -8.05 11.62
C ILE A 141 -3.02 -8.53 10.48
N GLY A 142 -2.40 -9.71 10.63
CA GLY A 142 -1.53 -10.34 9.65
C GLY A 142 -2.23 -10.65 8.34
N LEU A 143 -3.46 -11.16 8.37
CA LEU A 143 -4.24 -11.45 7.17
C LEU A 143 -4.66 -10.17 6.41
N CYS A 144 -5.08 -9.13 7.12
CA CYS A 144 -5.34 -7.82 6.51
C CYS A 144 -4.07 -7.25 5.86
N PHE A 145 -2.92 -7.34 6.54
CA PHE A 145 -1.64 -6.89 6.00
C PHE A 145 -1.17 -7.75 4.81
N PHE A 146 -1.46 -9.04 4.80
CA PHE A 146 -1.22 -9.94 3.66
C PHE A 146 -2.02 -9.50 2.42
N LEU A 147 -3.33 -9.33 2.56
CA LEU A 147 -4.20 -8.90 1.46
C LEU A 147 -3.81 -7.52 0.95
N GLY A 148 -3.56 -6.57 1.85
CA GLY A 148 -3.09 -5.22 1.49
C GLY A 148 -1.81 -5.25 0.66
N ASN A 149 -0.82 -6.07 1.04
CA ASN A 149 0.42 -6.21 0.26
C ASN A 149 0.20 -6.96 -1.06
N ALA A 150 -0.65 -7.98 -1.11
CA ALA A 150 -0.94 -8.72 -2.34
C ALA A 150 -1.60 -7.80 -3.39
N VAL A 151 -2.59 -7.00 -2.98
CA VAL A 151 -3.26 -6.03 -3.85
C VAL A 151 -2.31 -4.88 -4.21
N ALA A 152 -1.50 -4.37 -3.26
CA ALA A 152 -0.50 -3.34 -3.55
C ALA A 152 0.53 -3.77 -4.60
N GLY A 153 0.89 -5.06 -4.64
CA GLY A 153 1.74 -5.62 -5.69
C GLY A 153 1.18 -5.33 -7.09
N SER A 154 -0.14 -5.45 -7.29
CA SER A 154 -0.78 -5.19 -8.59
C SER A 154 -0.74 -3.71 -8.98
N MET A 155 -0.95 -2.79 -8.02
CA MET A 155 -0.84 -1.34 -8.24
C MET A 155 0.56 -0.96 -8.71
N TYR A 156 1.59 -1.54 -8.09
CA TYR A 156 2.97 -1.28 -8.50
C TYR A 156 3.28 -1.86 -9.89
N VAL A 157 2.82 -3.07 -10.21
CA VAL A 157 3.00 -3.66 -11.55
C VAL A 157 2.31 -2.82 -12.62
N LEU A 158 1.05 -2.45 -12.41
CA LEU A 158 0.31 -1.61 -13.35
C LEU A 158 0.97 -0.24 -13.52
N GLY A 159 1.47 0.36 -12.44
CA GLY A 159 2.25 1.60 -12.50
C GLY A 159 3.52 1.50 -13.33
N ALA A 160 4.24 0.37 -13.24
CA ALA A 160 5.42 0.11 -14.07
C ALA A 160 5.05 0.00 -15.55
N VAL A 161 3.95 -0.70 -15.84
CA VAL A 161 3.48 -0.94 -17.21
C VAL A 161 2.92 0.32 -17.85
N GLU A 162 2.12 1.11 -17.13
CA GLU A 162 1.61 2.41 -17.60
C GLU A 162 2.78 3.33 -17.97
N THR A 163 3.76 3.47 -17.08
CA THR A 163 4.96 4.27 -17.33
C THR A 163 5.78 3.76 -18.52
N PHE A 164 5.86 2.43 -18.70
CA PHE A 164 6.58 1.82 -19.81
C PHE A 164 5.90 2.10 -21.16
N LEU A 165 4.57 1.97 -21.22
CA LEU A 165 3.79 2.25 -22.43
C LEU A 165 3.80 3.75 -22.76
N ASP A 166 3.78 4.62 -21.76
CA ASP A 166 3.93 6.07 -21.96
C ASP A 166 5.34 6.43 -22.47
N ALA A 167 6.37 5.74 -21.99
CA ALA A 167 7.75 5.95 -22.42
C ALA A 167 8.03 5.39 -23.83
N VAL A 168 7.38 4.30 -24.22
CA VAL A 168 7.52 3.66 -25.54
C VAL A 168 6.12 3.36 -26.12
N PRO A 169 5.44 4.38 -26.68
CA PRO A 169 4.08 4.21 -27.22
C PRO A 169 4.01 3.18 -28.35
N SER A 170 5.08 3.03 -29.13
CA SER A 170 5.20 2.03 -30.20
C SER A 170 5.18 0.57 -29.72
N ALA A 171 5.27 0.32 -28.42
CA ALA A 171 5.18 -1.02 -27.84
C ALA A 171 3.74 -1.47 -27.58
N GLY A 172 2.74 -0.59 -27.68
CA GLY A 172 1.32 -0.96 -27.52
C GLY A 172 0.88 -2.01 -28.54
N LEU A 173 0.19 -3.05 -28.07
CA LEU A 173 -0.34 -4.12 -28.93
C LEU A 173 -1.73 -3.75 -29.47
N PHE A 174 -2.51 -3.02 -28.68
CA PHE A 174 -3.83 -2.52 -29.04
C PHE A 174 -3.78 -1.02 -29.38
N GLN A 175 -4.70 -0.53 -30.22
CA GLN A 175 -4.75 0.88 -30.60
C GLN A 175 -4.86 1.79 -29.37
N GLU A 176 -4.04 2.86 -29.32
CA GLU A 176 -4.06 3.88 -28.27
C GLU A 176 -5.47 4.46 -28.11
N SER A 177 -5.89 4.67 -26.85
CA SER A 177 -7.13 5.37 -26.58
C SER A 177 -6.89 6.88 -26.73
N VAL A 178 -7.33 7.44 -27.85
CA VAL A 178 -7.28 8.89 -28.08
C VAL A 178 -8.46 9.54 -27.38
N THR A 179 -8.21 10.21 -26.25
CA THR A 179 -9.21 11.06 -25.60
C THR A 179 -9.12 12.46 -26.19
N VAL A 180 -10.19 12.92 -26.84
CA VAL A 180 -10.30 14.30 -27.32
C VAL A 180 -10.80 15.17 -26.17
N VAL A 181 -9.94 16.01 -25.61
CA VAL A 181 -10.34 17.01 -24.62
C VAL A 181 -10.90 18.20 -25.37
N ASN A 182 -12.21 18.40 -25.25
CA ASN A 182 -12.87 19.61 -25.70
C ASN A 182 -12.76 20.65 -24.59
N ASN A 183 -11.81 21.58 -24.71
CA ASN A 183 -11.72 22.71 -23.79
C ASN A 183 -12.96 23.60 -23.97
N THR A 184 -13.99 23.38 -23.15
CA THR A 184 -15.16 24.27 -23.09
C THR A 184 -14.85 25.42 -22.15
N LEU A 185 -14.43 26.54 -22.73
CA LEU A 185 -14.25 27.80 -22.01
C LEU A 185 -15.61 28.34 -21.57
N ILE A 186 -15.79 28.53 -20.26
CA ILE A 186 -16.78 29.45 -19.70
C ILE A 186 -16.29 30.86 -20.08
N ASN A 187 -17.08 31.60 -20.89
CA ASN A 187 -16.90 33.00 -21.34
C ASN A 187 -16.43 33.30 -22.79
N GLY A 188 -17.03 32.63 -23.79
CA GLY A 188 -17.54 33.35 -24.97
C GLY A 188 -16.59 33.99 -26.01
N THR A 189 -15.28 33.73 -26.01
CA THR A 189 -14.40 34.16 -27.14
C THR A 189 -13.47 33.03 -27.59
N ALA A 190 -13.61 32.64 -28.86
CA ALA A 190 -13.14 31.39 -29.43
C ALA A 190 -11.60 31.28 -29.61
N THR A 191 -11.05 30.15 -29.16
CA THR A 191 -10.10 29.34 -29.94
C THR A 191 -10.31 27.87 -29.52
N ALA A 192 -11.03 27.08 -30.32
CA ALA A 192 -11.24 25.66 -30.05
C ALA A 192 -9.92 24.91 -30.30
N GLY A 193 -9.16 24.66 -29.24
CA GLY A 193 -8.07 23.69 -29.26
C GLY A 193 -8.61 22.34 -28.82
N THR A 194 -8.67 21.37 -29.73
CA THR A 194 -8.81 19.95 -29.39
C THR A 194 -7.45 19.43 -28.96
N ALA A 195 -7.22 19.26 -27.66
CA ALA A 195 -6.06 18.55 -27.17
C ALA A 195 -6.37 17.04 -27.18
N THR A 196 -5.70 16.28 -28.03
CA THR A 196 -5.78 14.82 -28.03
C THR A 196 -4.80 14.27 -26.99
N ILE A 197 -5.31 13.69 -25.92
CA ILE A 197 -4.50 12.98 -24.93
C ILE A 197 -4.55 11.49 -25.27
N SER A 198 -3.42 10.94 -25.71
CA SER A 198 -3.23 9.50 -25.86
C SER A 198 -3.02 8.88 -24.48
N THR A 199 -3.94 8.01 -24.05
CA THR A 199 -3.71 7.13 -22.90
C THR A 199 -3.54 5.69 -23.35
N PRO A 200 -2.68 4.92 -22.66
CA PRO A 200 -2.49 3.51 -23.00
C PRO A 200 -3.81 2.75 -22.90
N SER A 201 -4.01 1.79 -23.80
CA SER A 201 -5.21 0.95 -23.79
C SER A 201 -5.27 0.14 -22.50
N LEU A 202 -6.48 0.01 -21.95
CA LEU A 202 -6.73 -0.83 -20.77
C LEU A 202 -6.31 -2.29 -21.01
N HIS A 203 -6.45 -2.80 -22.24
CA HIS A 203 -6.02 -4.15 -22.57
C HIS A 203 -4.50 -4.31 -22.65
N ASP A 204 -3.78 -3.28 -23.07
CA ASP A 204 -2.31 -3.31 -23.02
C ASP A 204 -1.82 -3.36 -21.57
N LEU A 205 -2.41 -2.54 -20.69
CA LEU A 205 -2.11 -2.55 -19.24
C LEU A 205 -2.32 -3.94 -18.63
N GLN A 206 -3.42 -4.61 -18.99
CA GLN A 206 -3.74 -5.97 -18.53
C GLN A 206 -2.71 -7.00 -19.02
N VAL A 207 -2.44 -7.05 -20.33
CA VAL A 207 -1.56 -8.07 -20.93
C VAL A 207 -0.13 -7.92 -20.43
N TYR A 208 0.43 -6.71 -20.51
CA TYR A 208 1.79 -6.44 -20.01
C TYR A 208 1.86 -6.63 -18.49
N GLY A 209 0.83 -6.23 -17.74
CA GLY A 209 0.77 -6.45 -16.30
C GLY A 209 0.82 -7.92 -15.90
N VAL A 210 0.10 -8.79 -16.60
CA VAL A 210 0.15 -10.24 -16.36
C VAL A 210 1.54 -10.80 -16.66
N ILE A 211 2.14 -10.42 -17.79
CA ILE A 211 3.49 -10.85 -18.19
C ILE A 211 4.52 -10.43 -17.14
N VAL A 212 4.50 -9.16 -16.71
CA VAL A 212 5.41 -8.63 -15.69
C VAL A 212 5.20 -9.33 -14.35
N THR A 213 3.96 -9.59 -13.94
CA THR A 213 3.66 -10.30 -12.68
C THR A 213 4.21 -11.73 -12.70
N ILE A 214 4.04 -12.45 -13.83
CA ILE A 214 4.59 -13.80 -14.00
C ILE A 214 6.12 -13.77 -13.91
N LEU A 215 6.76 -12.81 -14.57
CA LEU A 215 8.22 -12.65 -14.54
C LEU A 215 8.73 -12.34 -13.12
N LEU A 216 8.05 -11.45 -12.39
CA LEU A 216 8.38 -11.18 -10.98
C LEU A 216 8.20 -12.43 -10.11
N CYS A 217 7.14 -13.21 -10.34
CA CYS A 217 6.92 -14.48 -9.63
C CYS A 217 8.09 -15.46 -9.84
N PHE A 218 8.59 -15.62 -11.06
CA PHE A 218 9.79 -16.42 -11.36
C PHE A 218 11.05 -15.90 -10.64
N ILE A 219 11.23 -14.58 -10.55
CA ILE A 219 12.33 -13.98 -9.80
C ILE A 219 12.21 -14.31 -8.30
N VAL A 220 11.00 -14.26 -7.73
CA VAL A 220 10.75 -14.60 -6.32
C VAL A 220 11.03 -16.08 -6.05
N PHE A 221 10.73 -16.98 -7.00
CA PHE A 221 11.10 -18.39 -6.90
C PHE A 221 12.63 -18.62 -6.79
N GLY A 222 13.45 -17.71 -7.34
CA GLY A 222 14.91 -17.73 -7.17
C GLY A 222 15.40 -17.48 -5.74
N GLY A 223 14.51 -17.12 -4.82
CA GLY A 223 14.77 -16.99 -3.39
C GLY A 223 15.23 -15.59 -2.98
N VAL A 224 15.02 -15.25 -1.72
CA VAL A 224 15.18 -13.85 -1.25
C VAL A 224 16.60 -13.37 -1.12
N LYS A 225 17.57 -14.27 -1.14
CA LYS A 225 18.98 -13.88 -1.09
C LYS A 225 19.34 -13.03 -2.31
N ILE A 226 18.82 -13.41 -3.48
CA ILE A 226 18.99 -12.66 -4.73
C ILE A 226 18.26 -11.33 -4.61
N ILE A 227 16.99 -11.35 -4.18
CA ILE A 227 16.14 -10.15 -4.06
C ILE A 227 16.75 -9.11 -3.13
N ASN A 228 17.22 -9.52 -1.95
CA ASN A 228 17.85 -8.62 -0.98
C ASN A 228 19.19 -8.06 -1.46
N LYS A 229 19.91 -8.79 -2.33
CA LYS A 229 21.14 -8.31 -2.96
C LYS A 229 20.86 -7.28 -4.05
N VAL A 230 19.76 -7.43 -4.78
CA VAL A 230 19.34 -6.51 -5.85
C VAL A 230 18.58 -5.30 -5.30
N ALA A 231 17.95 -5.39 -4.11
CA ALA A 231 17.13 -4.31 -3.54
C ALA A 231 17.81 -2.91 -3.51
N PRO A 232 19.09 -2.75 -3.13
CA PRO A 232 19.76 -1.45 -3.18
C PRO A 232 19.87 -0.85 -4.59
N ALA A 233 19.92 -1.69 -5.64
CA ALA A 233 19.96 -1.25 -7.02
C ALA A 233 18.65 -0.59 -7.46
N PHE A 234 17.51 -0.99 -6.88
CA PHE A 234 16.22 -0.33 -7.13
C PHE A 234 16.10 1.01 -6.41
N LEU A 235 16.77 1.20 -5.26
CA LEU A 235 16.68 2.42 -4.47
C LEU A 235 17.40 3.62 -5.11
N ILE A 236 18.62 3.41 -5.61
CA ILE A 236 19.47 4.51 -6.12
C ILE A 236 18.74 5.32 -7.21
N PRO A 237 18.09 4.68 -8.22
CA PRO A 237 17.28 5.39 -9.21
C PRO A 237 16.15 6.21 -8.61
N VAL A 238 15.48 5.75 -7.54
CA VAL A 238 14.36 6.48 -6.92
C VAL A 238 14.84 7.77 -6.25
N LEU A 239 15.92 7.69 -5.48
CA LEU A 239 16.47 8.87 -4.82
C LEU A 239 17.02 9.86 -5.84
N PHE A 240 17.62 9.35 -6.92
CA PHE A 240 18.10 10.17 -8.02
C PHE A 240 16.95 10.83 -8.80
N SER A 241 15.87 10.11 -9.10
CA SER A 241 14.69 10.67 -9.77
C SER A 241 14.03 11.77 -8.94
N LEU A 242 13.92 11.58 -7.62
CA LEU A 242 13.44 12.64 -6.72
C LEU A 242 14.32 13.89 -6.77
N LEU A 243 15.65 13.72 -6.70
CA LEU A 243 16.58 14.84 -6.81
C LEU A 243 16.40 15.59 -8.14
N CYS A 244 16.28 14.86 -9.25
CA CYS A 244 16.03 15.41 -10.58
C CYS A 244 14.71 16.19 -10.68
N ILE A 245 13.64 15.71 -10.04
CA ILE A 245 12.35 16.41 -9.97
C ILE A 245 12.52 17.74 -9.23
N TYR A 246 13.08 17.73 -8.03
CA TYR A 246 13.26 18.95 -7.25
C TYR A 246 14.14 19.98 -7.95
N LEU A 247 15.27 19.55 -8.53
CA LEU A 247 16.12 20.44 -9.32
C LEU A 247 15.35 21.02 -10.53
N GLY A 248 14.55 20.19 -11.20
CA GLY A 248 13.69 20.61 -12.31
C GLY A 248 12.68 21.69 -11.93
N VAL A 249 12.03 21.52 -10.77
CA VAL A 249 11.06 22.50 -10.22
C VAL A 249 11.70 23.88 -10.04
N PHE A 250 12.93 23.94 -9.50
CA PHE A 250 13.62 25.21 -9.26
C PHE A 250 14.20 25.86 -10.53
N ILE A 251 14.45 25.09 -11.59
CA ILE A 251 14.99 25.58 -12.87
C ILE A 251 13.87 26.04 -13.83
N ALA A 252 12.63 25.56 -13.64
CA ALA A 252 11.49 25.91 -14.48
C ALA A 252 11.17 27.43 -14.46
N PRO A 253 10.72 28.03 -15.58
CA PRO A 253 10.33 27.40 -16.84
C PRO A 253 11.49 27.25 -17.84
N ARG A 254 11.49 26.15 -18.61
CA ARG A 254 12.50 25.88 -19.65
C ARG A 254 12.01 26.41 -21.01
N HIS A 255 12.93 26.76 -21.91
CA HIS A 255 12.60 27.31 -23.25
C HIS A 255 11.66 26.42 -24.10
N ASN A 256 11.66 25.09 -23.86
CA ASN A 256 10.81 24.12 -24.57
C ASN A 256 9.70 23.52 -23.67
N ALA A 257 9.41 24.12 -22.51
CA ALA A 257 8.38 23.60 -21.62
C ALA A 257 6.96 23.85 -22.20
N PRO A 258 6.00 22.92 -21.98
CA PRO A 258 4.60 23.17 -22.32
C PRO A 258 4.10 24.48 -21.70
N LYS A 259 3.16 25.15 -22.38
CA LYS A 259 2.66 26.48 -22.01
C LYS A 259 2.08 26.52 -20.59
N GLY A 260 1.66 25.38 -20.04
CA GLY A 260 1.15 25.25 -18.68
C GLY A 260 2.20 25.38 -17.57
N ILE A 261 3.50 25.22 -17.86
CA ILE A 261 4.57 25.31 -16.85
C ILE A 261 5.06 26.76 -16.75
N THR A 262 4.60 27.47 -15.72
CA THR A 262 4.89 28.89 -15.52
C THR A 262 6.20 29.16 -14.79
N GLY A 263 6.78 28.13 -14.17
CA GLY A 263 7.80 28.28 -13.11
C GLY A 263 7.16 28.64 -11.77
N LEU A 264 7.97 28.73 -10.71
CA LEU A 264 7.50 29.07 -9.37
C LEU A 264 6.97 30.51 -9.31
N ARG A 265 5.65 30.69 -9.43
CA ARG A 265 4.98 31.99 -9.40
C ARG A 265 3.90 32.04 -8.33
N LEU A 266 3.83 33.18 -7.63
CA LEU A 266 2.78 33.42 -6.63
C LEU A 266 1.38 33.54 -7.26
N THR A 267 1.29 33.94 -8.53
CA THR A 267 0.03 33.98 -9.28
C THR A 267 -0.54 32.59 -9.45
N SER A 268 0.25 31.63 -9.95
CA SER A 268 -0.17 30.23 -10.12
C SER A 268 -0.51 29.59 -8.77
N LEU A 269 0.27 29.90 -7.72
CA LEU A 269 -0.04 29.44 -6.36
C LEU A 269 -1.39 29.96 -5.86
N ARG A 270 -1.71 31.23 -6.13
CA ARG A 270 -2.99 31.83 -5.75
C ARG A 270 -4.15 31.21 -6.53
N ASP A 271 -3.98 31.01 -7.82
CA ASP A 271 -5.01 30.45 -8.69
C ASP A 271 -5.33 28.99 -8.33
N ASN A 272 -4.31 28.23 -7.92
CA ASN A 272 -4.44 26.83 -7.48
C ASN A 272 -4.81 26.66 -6.00
N TRP A 273 -5.09 27.75 -5.25
CA TRP A 273 -5.29 27.65 -3.80
C TRP A 273 -6.55 26.89 -3.40
N GLY A 274 -7.67 27.14 -4.09
CA GLY A 274 -8.98 26.56 -3.79
C GLY A 274 -9.25 25.25 -4.53
N SER A 275 -10.15 24.43 -3.98
CA SER A 275 -10.61 23.18 -4.60
C SER A 275 -11.56 23.41 -5.77
N GLU A 276 -11.47 22.58 -6.81
CA GLU A 276 -12.39 22.56 -7.94
C GLU A 276 -12.61 21.11 -8.35
N TYR A 277 -13.52 20.49 -7.61
CA TYR A 277 -13.93 19.13 -7.85
C TYR A 277 -14.78 19.04 -9.11
N GLN A 278 -14.39 18.15 -10.01
CA GLN A 278 -15.04 17.98 -11.30
C GLN A 278 -15.13 16.50 -11.67
N ARG A 279 -15.97 16.23 -12.67
CA ARG A 279 -16.13 14.89 -13.22
C ARG A 279 -14.97 14.59 -14.16
N THR A 280 -14.57 13.32 -14.20
CA THR A 280 -13.55 12.84 -15.13
C THR A 280 -14.03 11.67 -15.95
N ASN A 281 -13.40 11.50 -17.11
CA ASN A 281 -13.48 10.26 -17.88
C ASN A 281 -12.70 9.12 -17.19
N ASN A 282 -12.69 7.94 -17.81
CA ASN A 282 -11.94 6.77 -17.32
C ASN A 282 -10.41 6.97 -17.31
N ALA A 283 -9.92 7.98 -18.03
CA ALA A 283 -8.52 8.40 -18.04
C ALA A 283 -8.22 9.46 -16.96
N GLY A 284 -9.14 9.79 -16.07
CA GLY A 284 -8.91 10.77 -15.01
C GLY A 284 -8.77 12.21 -15.54
N VAL A 285 -9.08 12.45 -16.81
CA VAL A 285 -9.07 13.78 -17.41
C VAL A 285 -10.43 14.44 -17.20
N PRO A 286 -10.48 15.74 -16.83
CA PRO A 286 -11.72 16.48 -16.68
C PRO A 286 -12.65 16.36 -17.90
N ASP A 287 -13.88 15.92 -17.66
CA ASP A 287 -14.94 15.81 -18.68
C ASP A 287 -16.30 16.07 -18.01
N PRO A 288 -17.06 17.10 -18.44
CA PRO A 288 -18.40 17.38 -17.91
C PRO A 288 -19.36 16.19 -17.99
N ASN A 289 -19.20 15.32 -18.99
CA ASN A 289 -20.01 14.12 -19.20
C ASN A 289 -19.39 12.87 -18.55
N GLY A 290 -18.32 13.04 -17.78
CA GLY A 290 -17.62 11.97 -17.08
C GLY A 290 -18.51 11.20 -16.10
N SER A 291 -18.28 9.90 -16.00
CA SER A 291 -18.99 8.99 -15.09
C SER A 291 -18.47 9.06 -13.66
N ILE A 292 -17.23 9.51 -13.46
CA ILE A 292 -16.55 9.50 -12.15
C ILE A 292 -16.57 10.92 -11.59
N TYR A 293 -17.19 11.10 -10.43
CA TYR A 293 -17.13 12.35 -9.67
C TYR A 293 -16.14 12.20 -8.52
N TRP A 294 -15.30 13.21 -8.34
CA TRP A 294 -14.30 13.24 -7.28
C TRP A 294 -14.70 14.22 -6.19
N ASP A 295 -14.55 13.80 -4.95
CA ASP A 295 -14.67 14.64 -3.77
C ASP A 295 -13.45 14.44 -2.86
N PHE A 296 -13.39 15.17 -1.75
CA PHE A 296 -12.29 15.06 -0.79
C PHE A 296 -12.10 13.61 -0.29
N ASN A 297 -13.20 12.91 -0.06
CA ASN A 297 -13.22 11.54 0.45
C ASN A 297 -12.66 10.53 -0.55
N ALA A 298 -13.03 10.64 -1.83
CA ALA A 298 -12.46 9.83 -2.90
C ALA A 298 -10.94 10.08 -3.03
N LEU A 299 -10.50 11.34 -2.88
CA LEU A 299 -9.07 11.66 -2.90
C LEU A 299 -8.30 11.11 -1.70
N VAL A 300 -8.93 11.01 -0.52
CA VAL A 300 -8.36 10.29 0.64
C VAL A 300 -8.12 8.82 0.28
N GLY A 301 -9.12 8.16 -0.31
CA GLY A 301 -9.02 6.77 -0.78
C GLY A 301 -7.92 6.56 -1.81
N LEU A 302 -7.73 7.53 -2.72
CA LEU A 302 -6.71 7.52 -3.76
C LEU A 302 -5.30 7.83 -3.23
N PHE A 303 -5.17 8.76 -2.28
CA PHE A 303 -3.86 9.19 -1.79
C PHE A 303 -3.30 8.27 -0.70
N PHE A 304 -4.15 7.63 0.11
CA PHE A 304 -3.69 6.90 1.30
C PHE A 304 -2.59 5.86 1.02
N PRO A 305 -2.60 5.09 -0.09
CA PRO A 305 -1.54 4.11 -0.36
C PRO A 305 -0.16 4.75 -0.50
N ALA A 306 -0.07 6.04 -0.85
CA ALA A 306 1.16 6.81 -0.92
C ALA A 306 1.84 7.06 0.43
N VAL A 307 1.13 6.90 1.55
CA VAL A 307 1.70 7.02 2.91
C VAL A 307 1.85 5.66 3.62
N THR A 308 1.40 4.57 2.98
CA THR A 308 1.55 3.21 3.51
C THR A 308 3.01 2.72 3.42
N GLY A 309 3.28 1.50 3.88
CA GLY A 309 4.63 0.92 3.80
C GLY A 309 5.50 1.15 5.04
N ILE A 310 4.97 1.76 6.12
CA ILE A 310 5.70 1.98 7.38
C ILE A 310 6.22 0.68 8.03
N MET A 311 5.59 -0.46 7.74
CA MET A 311 5.96 -1.77 8.26
C MET A 311 7.11 -2.44 7.47
N ALA A 312 7.51 -1.88 6.33
CA ALA A 312 8.59 -2.41 5.49
C ALA A 312 9.93 -2.55 6.25
N GLY A 313 10.22 -1.61 7.13
CA GLY A 313 11.43 -1.63 7.96
C GLY A 313 11.46 -2.79 8.95
N SER A 314 10.30 -3.33 9.33
CA SER A 314 10.20 -4.49 10.23
C SER A 314 10.34 -5.83 9.50
N ASN A 315 10.15 -5.87 8.17
CA ASN A 315 10.31 -7.07 7.34
C ASN A 315 11.74 -7.64 7.38
N ARG A 316 12.73 -6.80 7.68
CA ARG A 316 14.14 -7.19 7.81
C ARG A 316 14.61 -7.31 9.26
N SER A 317 13.70 -7.37 10.23
CA SER A 317 14.05 -7.41 11.67
C SER A 317 15.02 -8.53 12.06
N ALA A 318 15.03 -9.66 11.34
CA ALA A 318 15.98 -10.77 11.50
C ALA A 318 17.44 -10.39 11.27
N SER A 319 17.67 -9.43 10.38
CA SER A 319 18.99 -9.06 9.85
C SER A 319 19.52 -7.75 10.46
N LEU A 320 18.81 -7.15 11.41
CA LEU A 320 19.20 -5.90 12.07
C LEU A 320 20.20 -6.16 13.21
N LYS A 321 21.13 -5.22 13.41
CA LYS A 321 22.05 -5.25 14.56
C LYS A 321 21.30 -5.10 15.89
N ASP A 322 20.35 -4.17 15.94
CA ASP A 322 19.51 -3.87 17.09
C ASP A 322 18.10 -3.53 16.59
N THR A 323 17.18 -4.48 16.76
CA THR A 323 15.79 -4.38 16.29
C THR A 323 14.97 -3.39 17.11
N GLN A 324 15.15 -3.38 18.44
CA GLN A 324 14.37 -2.53 19.35
C GLN A 324 14.67 -1.05 19.16
N ARG A 325 15.91 -0.69 18.82
CA ARG A 325 16.28 0.69 18.53
C ARG A 325 16.06 1.08 17.05
N SER A 326 16.38 0.18 16.13
CA SER A 326 16.39 0.53 14.70
C SER A 326 14.99 0.67 14.11
N ILE A 327 14.03 -0.17 14.51
CA ILE A 327 12.66 -0.09 13.97
C ILE A 327 12.00 1.25 14.32
N PRO A 328 11.92 1.68 15.60
CA PRO A 328 11.29 2.95 15.95
C PRO A 328 11.92 4.15 15.25
N ILE A 329 13.25 4.26 15.33
CA ILE A 329 13.96 5.42 14.79
C ILE A 329 13.85 5.44 13.25
N GLY A 330 14.08 4.30 12.59
CA GLY A 330 14.06 4.21 11.14
C GLY A 330 12.67 4.43 10.54
N THR A 331 11.63 3.82 11.13
CA THR A 331 10.25 3.98 10.64
C THR A 331 9.73 5.40 10.87
N LEU A 332 9.85 5.95 12.08
CA LEU A 332 9.34 7.30 12.37
C LEU A 332 10.07 8.39 11.58
N SER A 333 11.40 8.28 11.43
CA SER A 333 12.15 9.23 10.61
C SER A 333 11.81 9.12 9.12
N ALA A 334 11.58 7.92 8.59
CA ALA A 334 11.12 7.73 7.22
C ALA A 334 9.74 8.35 7.00
N THR A 335 8.76 8.07 7.87
CA THR A 335 7.41 8.65 7.80
C THR A 335 7.45 10.18 7.88
N LEU A 336 8.20 10.75 8.82
CA LEU A 336 8.31 12.20 8.95
C LEU A 336 8.95 12.83 7.71
N THR A 337 10.02 12.22 7.19
CA THR A 337 10.73 12.71 6.00
C THR A 337 9.80 12.70 4.78
N THR A 338 9.06 11.62 4.55
CA THR A 338 8.13 11.55 3.42
C THR A 338 6.94 12.48 3.58
N THR A 339 6.36 12.61 4.77
CA THR A 339 5.26 13.57 4.99
C THR A 339 5.71 15.01 4.73
N VAL A 340 6.88 15.42 5.24
CA VAL A 340 7.44 16.75 4.95
C VAL A 340 7.70 16.92 3.45
N MET A 341 8.24 15.89 2.81
CA MET A 341 8.45 15.89 1.37
C MET A 341 7.14 16.12 0.60
N TYR A 342 6.09 15.34 0.87
CA TYR A 342 4.78 15.51 0.23
C TYR A 342 4.20 16.92 0.47
N LEU A 343 4.27 17.45 1.71
CA LEU A 343 3.77 18.80 2.02
C LEU A 343 4.49 19.89 1.22
N LEU A 344 5.82 19.79 1.11
CA LEU A 344 6.60 20.71 0.28
C LEU A 344 6.25 20.56 -1.20
N SER A 345 6.08 19.33 -1.69
CA SER A 345 5.67 19.07 -3.07
C SER A 345 4.30 19.67 -3.41
N VAL A 346 3.32 19.69 -2.48
CA VAL A 346 2.02 20.36 -2.71
C VAL A 346 2.23 21.84 -3.06
N LEU A 347 3.02 22.55 -2.24
CA LEU A 347 3.29 23.98 -2.43
C LEU A 347 4.06 24.24 -3.73
N LEU A 348 5.04 23.39 -4.01
CA LEU A 348 5.89 23.53 -5.20
C LEU A 348 5.11 23.27 -6.49
N PHE A 349 4.37 22.16 -6.59
CA PHE A 349 3.60 21.84 -7.79
C PHE A 349 2.44 22.83 -8.01
N GLY A 350 1.78 23.26 -6.93
CA GLY A 350 0.75 24.29 -7.00
C GLY A 350 1.27 25.66 -7.45
N ALA A 351 2.54 26.00 -7.15
CA ALA A 351 3.17 27.23 -7.64
C ALA A 351 3.75 27.11 -9.06
N LEU A 352 4.02 25.89 -9.52
CA LEU A 352 4.81 25.62 -10.71
C LEU A 352 4.01 25.67 -12.02
N SER A 353 2.78 25.15 -11.99
CA SER A 353 2.00 24.84 -13.18
C SER A 353 0.57 25.35 -13.09
N THR A 354 -0.05 25.63 -14.24
CA THR A 354 -1.48 25.97 -14.32
C THR A 354 -2.36 24.77 -13.95
N ARG A 355 -3.59 25.05 -13.49
CA ARG A 355 -4.53 24.00 -13.08
C ARG A 355 -4.84 23.00 -14.17
N GLU A 356 -5.02 23.47 -15.40
CA GLU A 356 -5.29 22.62 -16.56
C GLU A 356 -4.18 21.60 -16.76
N GLU A 357 -2.92 22.04 -16.76
CA GLU A 357 -1.75 21.17 -16.91
C GLU A 357 -1.58 20.18 -15.75
N LEU A 358 -1.90 20.59 -14.51
CA LEU A 358 -1.90 19.67 -13.36
C LEU A 358 -2.88 18.50 -13.54
N LEU A 359 -3.95 18.69 -14.30
CA LEU A 359 -5.03 17.73 -14.49
C LEU A 359 -4.89 16.90 -15.78
N THR A 360 -4.24 17.45 -16.81
CA THR A 360 -4.06 16.80 -18.10
C THR A 360 -2.73 16.03 -18.19
N ASP A 361 -1.63 16.57 -17.65
CA ASP A 361 -0.33 15.90 -17.66
C ASP A 361 -0.18 14.95 -16.46
N ARG A 362 -0.50 13.67 -16.69
CA ARG A 362 -0.33 12.58 -15.72
C ARG A 362 1.13 12.39 -15.27
N LEU A 363 2.11 12.75 -16.10
CA LEU A 363 3.54 12.59 -15.82
C LEU A 363 4.23 13.95 -15.74
N LEU A 364 3.55 14.97 -15.20
CA LEU A 364 4.12 16.30 -14.98
C LEU A 364 5.45 16.24 -14.21
N THR A 365 5.60 15.28 -13.30
CA THR A 365 6.86 15.05 -12.59
C THR A 365 8.02 14.69 -13.52
N ALA A 366 7.77 13.95 -14.61
CA ALA A 366 8.75 13.66 -15.66
C ALA A 366 8.99 14.86 -16.58
N THR A 367 7.94 15.60 -16.95
CA THR A 367 8.03 16.80 -17.80
C THR A 367 8.88 17.90 -17.16
N VAL A 368 8.79 18.06 -15.84
CA VAL A 368 9.50 19.09 -15.08
C VAL A 368 10.96 18.70 -14.79
N ALA A 369 11.28 17.41 -14.74
CA ALA A 369 12.56 16.94 -14.24
C ALA A 369 13.77 17.37 -15.08
N TRP A 370 14.87 17.65 -14.39
CA TRP A 370 16.17 17.96 -14.98
C TRP A 370 17.18 16.84 -14.68
N PRO A 371 18.01 16.37 -15.63
CA PRO A 371 18.28 16.95 -16.96
C PRO A 371 17.35 16.50 -18.09
N ALA A 372 16.76 15.30 -17.98
CA ALA A 372 15.94 14.69 -19.02
C ALA A 372 14.77 13.88 -18.43
N PRO A 373 13.56 13.90 -19.06
CA PRO A 373 12.39 13.13 -18.61
C PRO A 373 12.64 11.62 -18.56
N VAL A 374 13.49 11.09 -19.44
CA VAL A 374 13.89 9.66 -19.50
C VAL A 374 14.41 9.14 -18.15
N VAL A 375 15.09 10.00 -17.38
CA VAL A 375 15.58 9.63 -16.04
C VAL A 375 14.42 9.28 -15.11
N ILE A 376 13.31 10.01 -15.21
CA ILE A 376 12.13 9.78 -14.38
C ILE A 376 11.38 8.55 -14.82
N TYR A 377 11.19 8.32 -16.12
CA TYR A 377 10.59 7.08 -16.61
C TYR A 377 11.34 5.84 -16.11
N ILE A 378 12.68 5.82 -16.23
CA ILE A 378 13.51 4.72 -15.72
C ILE A 378 13.39 4.63 -14.19
N GLY A 379 13.45 5.76 -13.48
CA GLY A 379 13.31 5.82 -12.03
C GLY A 379 11.98 5.24 -11.53
N ILE A 380 10.87 5.60 -12.16
CA ILE A 380 9.53 5.10 -11.83
C ILE A 380 9.46 3.59 -12.09
N ILE A 381 9.86 3.12 -13.27
CA ILE A 381 9.79 1.69 -13.62
C ILE A 381 10.62 0.84 -12.65
N LEU A 382 11.85 1.26 -12.33
CA LEU A 382 12.71 0.53 -11.38
C LEU A 382 12.17 0.62 -9.94
N SER A 383 11.60 1.76 -9.55
CA SER A 383 10.97 1.94 -8.23
C SER A 383 9.79 0.98 -8.05
N THR A 384 8.86 0.99 -9.01
CA THR A 384 7.63 0.21 -8.94
C THR A 384 7.88 -1.28 -9.08
N LEU A 385 8.77 -1.71 -9.97
CA LEU A 385 9.19 -3.13 -10.03
C LEU A 385 9.85 -3.57 -8.72
N GLY A 386 10.68 -2.73 -8.12
CA GLY A 386 11.28 -3.00 -6.81
C GLY A 386 10.24 -3.12 -5.69
N ALA A 387 9.24 -2.24 -5.66
CA ALA A 387 8.14 -2.28 -4.70
C ALA A 387 7.22 -3.50 -4.91
N ALA A 388 6.87 -3.81 -6.16
CA ALA A 388 6.11 -5.01 -6.53
C ALA A 388 6.84 -6.29 -6.09
N LEU A 389 8.15 -6.36 -6.34
CA LEU A 389 8.98 -7.49 -5.94
C LEU A 389 9.02 -7.66 -4.41
N GLN A 390 9.07 -6.55 -3.66
CA GLN A 390 8.98 -6.59 -2.20
C GLN A 390 7.63 -7.08 -1.71
N CYS A 391 6.51 -6.64 -2.31
CA CYS A 391 5.18 -7.13 -1.99
C CYS A 391 5.04 -8.63 -2.27
N LEU A 392 5.48 -9.08 -3.45
CA LEU A 392 5.45 -10.49 -3.86
C LEU A 392 6.41 -11.39 -3.07
N THR A 393 7.38 -10.80 -2.35
CA THR A 393 8.27 -11.54 -1.44
C THR A 393 7.75 -11.53 0.00
N GLY A 394 7.25 -10.38 0.46
CA GLY A 394 6.82 -10.17 1.85
C GLY A 394 5.49 -10.84 2.17
N ALA A 395 4.48 -10.72 1.29
CA ALA A 395 3.16 -11.27 1.52
C ALA A 395 3.14 -12.81 1.66
N PRO A 396 3.82 -13.60 0.80
CA PRO A 396 3.87 -15.05 0.97
C PRO A 396 4.48 -15.51 2.28
N ARG A 397 5.52 -14.81 2.74
CA ARG A 397 6.23 -15.13 3.99
C ARG A 397 5.40 -14.80 5.21
N LEU A 398 4.67 -13.70 5.14
CA LEU A 398 3.69 -13.34 6.13
C LEU A 398 2.59 -14.41 6.22
N LEU A 399 2.06 -14.86 5.09
CA LEU A 399 1.05 -15.92 5.04
C LEU A 399 1.60 -17.25 5.57
N ALA A 400 2.82 -17.63 5.21
CA ALA A 400 3.47 -18.84 5.72
C ALA A 400 3.74 -18.77 7.23
N ALA A 401 4.13 -17.59 7.75
CA ALA A 401 4.30 -17.38 9.19
C ALA A 401 2.97 -17.54 9.96
N ILE A 402 1.87 -16.99 9.41
CA ILE A 402 0.52 -17.19 9.96
C ILE A 402 0.12 -18.66 9.93
N ALA A 403 0.40 -19.36 8.82
CA ALA A 403 0.06 -20.78 8.66
C ALA A 403 0.82 -21.68 9.65
N ASN A 404 2.05 -21.31 10.02
CA ASN A 404 2.88 -22.06 10.96
C ASN A 404 2.46 -21.93 12.43
N ASP A 405 1.58 -20.98 12.77
CA ASP A 405 1.05 -20.81 14.13
C ASP A 405 -0.18 -21.71 14.40
N ASP A 406 -0.63 -22.48 13.41
CA ASP A 406 -1.66 -23.53 13.53
C ASP A 406 -3.03 -23.10 14.06
N ILE A 407 -3.31 -21.78 14.07
CA ILE A 407 -4.57 -21.22 14.58
C ILE A 407 -5.73 -21.44 13.59
N LEU A 408 -5.47 -21.30 12.29
CA LEU A 408 -6.48 -21.42 11.24
C LEU A 408 -6.21 -22.68 10.40
N PRO A 409 -6.97 -23.78 10.59
CA PRO A 409 -6.73 -25.05 9.90
C PRO A 409 -6.75 -24.95 8.37
N VAL A 410 -7.54 -24.03 7.83
CA VAL A 410 -7.64 -23.76 6.37
C VAL A 410 -6.30 -23.28 5.77
N LEU A 411 -5.44 -22.66 6.58
CA LEU A 411 -4.14 -22.16 6.13
C LEU A 411 -3.02 -23.20 6.24
N ASN A 412 -3.31 -24.40 6.77
CA ASN A 412 -2.30 -25.46 6.96
C ASN A 412 -1.59 -25.87 5.66
N TYR A 413 -2.23 -25.66 4.50
CA TYR A 413 -1.63 -25.89 3.18
C TYR A 413 -0.40 -25.01 2.90
N PHE A 414 -0.31 -23.83 3.53
CA PHE A 414 0.76 -22.86 3.31
C PHE A 414 1.92 -22.98 4.31
N LYS A 415 1.90 -24.00 5.19
CA LYS A 415 2.97 -24.24 6.15
C LYS A 415 4.30 -24.53 5.47
N VAL A 416 5.37 -23.98 6.03
CA VAL A 416 6.73 -24.18 5.54
C VAL A 416 7.72 -24.19 6.70
N SER A 417 8.72 -25.07 6.62
CA SER A 417 9.79 -25.17 7.60
C SER A 417 10.68 -23.92 7.60
N GLU A 418 11.30 -23.62 8.76
CA GLU A 418 12.16 -22.45 8.90
C GLU A 418 13.32 -22.47 7.89
N GLY A 419 13.41 -21.41 7.09
CA GLY A 419 14.49 -21.22 6.11
C GLY A 419 14.21 -21.76 4.71
N VAL A 420 13.08 -22.44 4.49
CA VAL A 420 12.59 -22.82 3.16
C VAL A 420 11.70 -21.70 2.59
N GLU A 421 11.73 -21.50 1.27
CA GLU A 421 10.91 -20.48 0.61
C GLU A 421 9.46 -20.96 0.42
N PRO A 422 8.44 -20.14 0.73
CA PRO A 422 7.04 -20.56 0.72
C PRO A 422 6.44 -20.52 -0.70
N HIS A 423 6.82 -21.48 -1.54
CA HIS A 423 6.41 -21.57 -2.95
C HIS A 423 4.89 -21.56 -3.17
N ALA A 424 4.13 -22.32 -2.36
CA ALA A 424 2.67 -22.36 -2.47
C ALA A 424 2.02 -21.00 -2.14
N ALA A 425 2.51 -20.33 -1.09
CA ALA A 425 2.02 -19.00 -0.71
C ALA A 425 2.42 -17.93 -1.75
N THR A 426 3.58 -18.09 -2.39
CA THR A 426 4.03 -17.20 -3.48
C THR A 426 3.11 -17.31 -4.68
N LEU A 427 2.79 -18.55 -5.10
CA LEU A 427 1.84 -18.77 -6.19
C LEU A 427 0.46 -18.20 -5.87
N PHE A 428 -0.04 -18.43 -4.65
CA PHE A 428 -1.32 -17.88 -4.21
C PHE A 428 -1.36 -16.34 -4.21
N THR A 429 -0.29 -15.71 -3.72
CA THR A 429 -0.14 -14.23 -3.76
C THR A 429 -0.09 -13.71 -5.19
N ALA A 430 0.65 -14.40 -6.08
CA ALA A 430 0.73 -14.02 -7.49
C ALA A 430 -0.63 -14.13 -8.18
N LEU A 431 -1.45 -15.14 -7.84
CA LEU A 431 -2.81 -15.28 -8.37
C LEU A 431 -3.72 -14.11 -7.94
N ILE A 432 -3.67 -13.69 -6.68
CA ILE A 432 -4.40 -12.50 -6.20
C ILE A 432 -3.94 -11.25 -6.94
N CYS A 433 -2.61 -11.08 -7.08
CA CYS A 433 -2.02 -9.97 -7.82
C CYS A 433 -2.51 -9.95 -9.28
N ILE A 434 -2.46 -11.08 -10.00
CA ILE A 434 -2.96 -11.22 -11.37
C ILE A 434 -4.45 -10.87 -11.46
N GLY A 435 -5.27 -11.36 -10.52
CA GLY A 435 -6.69 -11.02 -10.46
C GLY A 435 -6.95 -9.52 -10.36
N CYS A 436 -6.14 -8.80 -9.57
CA CYS A 436 -6.22 -7.35 -9.45
C CYS A 436 -5.65 -6.63 -10.68
N VAL A 437 -4.57 -7.13 -11.29
CA VAL A 437 -4.02 -6.59 -12.55
C VAL A 437 -5.04 -6.64 -13.68
N ILE A 438 -5.87 -7.68 -13.74
CA ILE A 438 -6.93 -7.81 -14.75
C ILE A 438 -7.97 -6.68 -14.66
N ILE A 439 -8.13 -6.02 -13.50
CA ILE A 439 -9.00 -4.83 -13.39
C ILE A 439 -8.45 -3.68 -14.28
N GLY A 440 -7.14 -3.59 -14.47
CA GLY A 440 -6.47 -2.69 -15.42
C GLY A 440 -6.51 -1.20 -15.07
N ASN A 441 -7.28 -0.78 -14.06
CA ASN A 441 -7.39 0.61 -13.64
C ASN A 441 -6.82 0.82 -12.23
N LEU A 442 -5.75 1.62 -12.14
CA LEU A 442 -5.10 1.98 -10.88
C LEU A 442 -6.03 2.68 -9.88
N ASP A 443 -6.92 3.54 -10.37
CA ASP A 443 -7.80 4.35 -9.53
C ASP A 443 -8.88 3.51 -8.84
N LEU A 444 -9.21 2.35 -9.40
CA LEU A 444 -10.14 1.38 -8.79
C LEU A 444 -9.47 0.45 -7.79
N ILE A 445 -8.18 0.15 -7.97
CA ILE A 445 -7.43 -0.74 -7.09
C ILE A 445 -6.99 -0.01 -5.81
N THR A 446 -6.67 1.27 -5.94
CA THR A 446 -6.10 2.11 -4.86
C THR A 446 -7.00 2.18 -3.62
N PRO A 447 -8.33 2.42 -3.71
CA PRO A 447 -9.23 2.40 -2.55
C PRO A 447 -9.28 1.04 -1.84
N THR A 448 -9.17 -0.06 -2.57
CA THR A 448 -9.13 -1.42 -2.00
C THR A 448 -7.87 -1.63 -1.15
N ILE A 449 -6.72 -1.10 -1.61
CA ILE A 449 -5.47 -1.12 -0.84
C ILE A 449 -5.63 -0.30 0.44
N THR A 450 -6.19 0.91 0.32
CA THR A 450 -6.47 1.81 1.45
C THR A 450 -7.27 1.12 2.54
N MET A 451 -8.32 0.39 2.15
CA MET A 451 -9.17 -0.36 3.08
C MET A 451 -8.36 -1.38 3.90
N PHE A 452 -7.60 -2.26 3.26
CA PHE A 452 -6.83 -3.29 3.97
C PHE A 452 -5.76 -2.71 4.90
N PHE A 453 -5.06 -1.66 4.47
CA PHE A 453 -4.05 -1.01 5.31
C PHE A 453 -4.65 -0.23 6.46
N LEU A 454 -5.78 0.47 6.25
CA LEU A 454 -6.49 1.17 7.33
C LEU A 454 -7.01 0.19 8.39
N LEU A 455 -7.55 -0.96 7.98
CA LEU A 455 -7.97 -2.00 8.91
C LEU A 455 -6.79 -2.56 9.71
N CYS A 456 -5.66 -2.83 9.06
CA CYS A 456 -4.43 -3.25 9.73
C CYS A 456 -3.94 -2.21 10.74
N TYR A 457 -3.90 -0.93 10.35
CA TYR A 457 -3.42 0.16 11.20
C TYR A 457 -4.38 0.46 12.36
N ALA A 458 -5.70 0.40 12.12
CA ALA A 458 -6.71 0.46 13.17
C ALA A 458 -6.52 -0.69 14.17
N GLY A 459 -6.30 -1.91 13.69
CA GLY A 459 -6.03 -3.07 14.54
C GLY A 459 -4.79 -2.92 15.42
N VAL A 460 -3.67 -2.47 14.85
CA VAL A 460 -2.43 -2.21 15.61
C VAL A 460 -2.66 -1.14 16.69
N ASN A 461 -3.30 -0.03 16.33
CA ASN A 461 -3.55 1.08 17.25
C ASN A 461 -4.53 0.70 18.37
N LEU A 462 -5.64 0.06 18.01
CA LEU A 462 -6.67 -0.38 18.96
C LEU A 462 -6.10 -1.40 19.94
N SER A 463 -5.29 -2.34 19.46
CA SER A 463 -4.68 -3.35 20.32
C SER A 463 -3.70 -2.73 21.32
N CYS A 464 -2.85 -1.78 20.90
CA CYS A 464 -1.95 -1.08 21.81
C CYS A 464 -2.74 -0.30 22.89
N PHE A 465 -3.81 0.39 22.48
CA PHE A 465 -4.69 1.10 23.40
C PHE A 465 -5.35 0.15 24.42
N LEU A 466 -5.90 -0.98 23.98
CA LEU A 466 -6.55 -1.94 24.85
C LEU A 466 -5.56 -2.57 25.84
N LEU A 467 -4.36 -2.93 25.39
CA LEU A 467 -3.34 -3.50 26.28
C LEU A 467 -2.85 -2.52 27.35
N ASP A 468 -2.74 -1.23 27.02
CA ASP A 468 -2.46 -0.19 28.02
C ASP A 468 -3.65 0.01 28.97
N LEU A 469 -4.88 0.01 28.46
CA LEU A 469 -6.09 0.24 29.28
C LEU A 469 -6.34 -0.90 30.27
N LEU A 470 -5.99 -2.12 29.88
CA LEU A 470 -6.25 -3.35 30.63
C LEU A 470 -5.05 -3.79 31.49
N ASP A 471 -3.97 -3.01 31.53
CA ASP A 471 -2.73 -3.30 32.26
C ASP A 471 -2.22 -4.74 32.02
N ALA A 472 -2.22 -5.17 30.77
CA ALA A 472 -1.89 -6.55 30.40
C ALA A 472 -0.47 -6.93 30.90
N PRO A 473 -0.28 -8.06 31.62
CA PRO A 473 1.01 -8.38 32.24
C PRO A 473 2.20 -8.51 31.28
N SER A 474 1.92 -8.95 30.04
CA SER A 474 2.89 -9.11 28.96
C SER A 474 3.27 -7.80 28.26
N TRP A 475 2.56 -6.71 28.54
CA TRP A 475 2.71 -5.43 27.87
C TRP A 475 3.52 -4.43 28.73
N ARG A 476 4.78 -4.21 28.36
CA ARG A 476 5.69 -3.27 29.02
C ARG A 476 6.53 -2.50 27.99
N PRO A 477 5.90 -1.62 27.19
CA PRO A 477 6.61 -0.88 26.14
C PRO A 477 7.66 0.04 26.77
N ARG A 478 8.89 0.03 26.23
CA ARG A 478 9.99 0.88 26.71
C ARG A 478 10.14 2.17 25.92
N TRP A 479 9.31 2.37 24.89
CA TRP A 479 9.41 3.52 24.01
C TRP A 479 8.89 4.79 24.69
N LYS A 480 9.72 5.84 24.75
CA LYS A 480 9.45 7.07 25.50
C LYS A 480 8.24 7.87 25.01
N TYR A 481 7.95 7.83 23.71
CA TYR A 481 6.88 8.63 23.09
C TYR A 481 5.57 7.86 22.93
N HIS A 482 5.45 6.70 23.58
CA HIS A 482 4.22 5.93 23.60
C HIS A 482 3.28 6.44 24.69
N HIS A 483 2.01 6.61 24.36
CA HIS A 483 0.94 6.92 25.31
C HIS A 483 -0.38 6.38 24.77
N TRP A 484 -1.21 5.77 25.63
CA TRP A 484 -2.47 5.13 25.24
C TRP A 484 -3.40 6.03 24.43
N SER A 485 -3.44 7.33 24.75
CA SER A 485 -4.30 8.30 24.06
C SER A 485 -3.88 8.53 22.61
N LEU A 486 -2.59 8.45 22.29
CA LEU A 486 -2.08 8.56 20.92
C LEU A 486 -2.49 7.35 20.09
N SER A 487 -2.45 6.16 20.68
CA SER A 487 -2.95 4.93 20.05
C SER A 487 -4.47 4.99 19.84
N LEU A 488 -5.24 5.50 20.81
CA LEU A 488 -6.69 5.69 20.65
C LEU A 488 -7.02 6.68 19.52
N VAL A 489 -6.36 7.84 19.49
CA VAL A 489 -6.53 8.83 18.42
C VAL A 489 -6.15 8.23 17.07
N GLY A 490 -5.05 7.46 17.00
CA GLY A 490 -4.66 6.74 15.79
C GLY A 490 -5.72 5.75 15.31
N ALA A 491 -6.32 4.99 16.23
CA ALA A 491 -7.40 4.05 15.91
C ALA A 491 -8.65 4.78 15.38
N LEU A 492 -9.08 5.85 16.06
CA LEU A 492 -10.24 6.66 15.65
C LEU A 492 -10.02 7.33 14.29
N LEU A 493 -8.82 7.85 14.03
CA LEU A 493 -8.47 8.42 12.73
C LEU A 493 -8.49 7.36 11.62
N CYS A 494 -7.94 6.16 11.86
CA CYS A 494 -7.97 5.08 10.87
C CYS A 494 -9.41 4.64 10.56
N VAL A 495 -10.24 4.47 11.59
CA VAL A 495 -11.66 4.09 11.43
C VAL A 495 -12.45 5.21 10.76
N GLY A 496 -12.26 6.46 11.16
CA GLY A 496 -12.90 7.62 10.54
C GLY A 496 -12.53 7.76 9.06
N THR A 497 -11.25 7.54 8.72
CA THR A 497 -10.77 7.52 7.33
C THR A 497 -11.41 6.38 6.53
N LEU A 498 -11.56 5.20 7.13
CA LEU A 498 -12.21 4.06 6.49
C LEU A 498 -13.68 4.38 6.16
N PHE A 499 -14.41 4.99 7.10
CA PHE A 499 -15.80 5.40 6.86
C PHE A 499 -15.92 6.58 5.89
N ALA A 500 -14.96 7.49 5.88
CA ALA A 500 -14.96 8.63 4.96
C ALA A 500 -14.65 8.20 3.53
N SER A 501 -13.65 7.33 3.33
CA SER A 501 -13.18 6.92 2.00
C SER A 501 -14.13 5.98 1.26
N LEU A 502 -14.95 5.21 1.99
CA LEU A 502 -15.97 4.36 1.38
C LEU A 502 -17.36 4.99 1.51
N SER A 503 -18.10 5.07 0.41
CA SER A 503 -19.56 5.17 0.47
C SER A 503 -20.08 4.06 1.39
N PHE A 504 -20.81 4.40 2.44
CA PHE A 504 -21.41 3.51 3.44
C PHE A 504 -22.02 2.21 2.84
N TYR A 505 -22.51 2.29 1.60
CA TYR A 505 -23.05 1.18 0.81
C TYR A 505 -22.03 0.08 0.46
N PHE A 506 -20.79 0.44 0.11
CA PHE A 506 -19.74 -0.55 -0.21
C PHE A 506 -19.24 -1.27 1.05
N PHE A 507 -19.15 -0.54 2.18
CA PHE A 507 -18.79 -1.10 3.47
C PHE A 507 -19.84 -2.13 3.95
N ILE A 508 -21.14 -1.84 3.84
CA ILE A 508 -22.18 -2.79 4.26
C ILE A 508 -22.35 -3.96 3.27
N HIS A 509 -22.26 -3.73 1.96
CA HIS A 509 -22.62 -4.78 0.99
C HIS A 509 -21.47 -5.73 0.63
N TYR A 510 -20.22 -5.25 0.67
CA TYR A 510 -19.04 -6.07 0.37
C TYR A 510 -18.25 -6.47 1.64
N ILE A 511 -18.14 -5.59 2.65
CA ILE A 511 -17.24 -5.85 3.80
C ILE A 511 -17.90 -6.64 4.93
N THR A 512 -19.18 -6.41 5.25
CA THR A 512 -19.88 -7.19 6.31
C THR A 512 -19.90 -8.72 6.05
N PRO A 513 -19.89 -9.22 4.79
CA PRO A 513 -19.68 -10.64 4.52
C PRO A 513 -18.20 -11.06 4.30
N GLU A 514 -17.22 -10.14 4.29
CA GLU A 514 -15.82 -10.48 4.01
C GLU A 514 -15.05 -10.96 5.26
N LEU A 515 -14.50 -12.16 5.11
CA LEU A 515 -13.76 -12.97 6.09
C LEU A 515 -12.77 -12.21 7.00
N PRO A 516 -11.98 -11.21 6.56
CA PRO A 516 -10.98 -10.57 7.42
C PRO A 516 -11.58 -9.66 8.49
N VAL A 517 -12.65 -8.93 8.17
CA VAL A 517 -13.34 -8.03 9.12
C VAL A 517 -14.26 -8.82 10.04
N ALA A 518 -14.91 -9.88 9.53
CA ALA A 518 -15.64 -10.82 10.36
C ALA A 518 -14.72 -11.59 11.31
N LEU A 519 -13.51 -11.99 10.88
CA LEU A 519 -12.47 -12.53 11.78
C LEU A 519 -12.01 -11.47 12.78
N PHE A 520 -11.71 -10.25 12.31
CA PHE A 520 -11.22 -9.17 13.17
C PHE A 520 -12.24 -8.79 14.25
N LEU A 521 -13.52 -8.67 13.89
CA LEU A 521 -14.61 -8.39 14.82
C LEU A 521 -14.89 -9.60 15.70
N ASN A 522 -15.05 -10.83 15.18
CA ASN A 522 -15.32 -11.99 16.04
C ASN A 522 -14.17 -12.29 16.99
N ILE A 523 -12.91 -12.24 16.54
CA ILE A 523 -11.75 -12.51 17.38
C ILE A 523 -11.56 -11.40 18.42
N ASN A 524 -11.67 -10.12 18.04
CA ASN A 524 -11.53 -9.04 19.02
C ASN A 524 -12.74 -8.92 19.97
N ILE A 525 -13.96 -9.24 19.53
CA ILE A 525 -15.16 -9.25 20.40
C ILE A 525 -15.15 -10.47 21.31
N CYS A 526 -14.79 -11.67 20.83
CA CYS A 526 -14.60 -12.85 21.69
C CYS A 526 -13.47 -12.63 22.70
N ASN A 527 -12.36 -11.99 22.31
CA ASN A 527 -11.32 -11.62 23.26
C ASN A 527 -11.75 -10.50 24.20
N LEU A 528 -12.60 -9.55 23.77
CA LEU A 528 -13.20 -8.61 24.71
C LEU A 528 -14.03 -9.37 25.76
N GLY A 529 -14.74 -10.43 25.38
CA GLY A 529 -15.44 -11.32 26.30
C GLY A 529 -14.52 -12.16 27.20
N ILE A 530 -13.38 -12.64 26.69
CA ILE A 530 -12.40 -13.42 27.46
C ILE A 530 -11.60 -12.51 28.41
N ILE A 531 -11.28 -11.29 28.00
CA ILE A 531 -10.55 -10.31 28.83
C ILE A 531 -11.49 -9.62 29.85
N LEU A 532 -12.78 -9.48 29.55
CA LEU A 532 -13.79 -8.98 30.51
C LEU A 532 -14.29 -10.07 31.48
N ASN A 533 -14.06 -11.35 31.20
CA ASN A 533 -14.24 -12.42 32.18
C ASN A 533 -12.99 -12.51 33.07
N PHE A 534 -12.90 -11.58 34.01
CA PHE A 534 -12.24 -11.88 35.28
C PHE A 534 -13.17 -12.81 36.08
N ASP A 535 -12.61 -13.91 36.59
CA ASP A 535 -13.16 -14.64 37.73
C ASP A 535 -13.40 -13.71 38.94
#